data_AF-A0A2V8I1Y2-F1
#
_entry.id   AF-A0A2V8I1Y2-F1
#
_cell.length_a   1.000
_cell.length_b   1.000
_cell.length_c   1.000
_cell.angle_alpha   90.00
_cell.angle_beta   90.00
_cell.angle_gamma   90.00
#
_symmetry.space_group_name_H-M   'P 1'
#
loop_
_entity.id
_entity.type
_entity.pdbx_description
1 polymer ?
#
loop_
_entity_poly.entity_id
_entity_poly.type
_entity_poly.pdbx_seq_one_letter_code
_entity_poly.pdbx_strand_id
1 'polypeptide(L)'
;TLVSLCAVVLARAQAPVSGKIVQIDLADIVHPVSAAYVKDGLSHAKDIGARAVVLRLDTPGGLVDSMREIVEAILSSPVPDITWVGRRASSFFWPATLP
;
A
#
# COMPACT_ATOMS: atom_id res chain seq x y z
N THR A 1 13.08 -27.79 34.97
CA THR A 1 11.80 -27.11 34.65
C THR A 1 12.01 -25.71 34.05
N LEU A 2 12.86 -24.86 34.65
CA LEU A 2 13.21 -23.53 34.12
C LEU A 2 13.77 -23.51 32.68
N VAL A 3 14.67 -24.44 32.34
CA VAL A 3 15.20 -24.57 30.96
C VAL A 3 14.11 -24.90 29.95
N SER A 4 13.15 -25.74 30.34
CA SER A 4 12.00 -26.11 29.49
C SER A 4 11.03 -24.94 29.29
N LEU A 5 10.90 -24.06 30.29
CA LEU A 5 10.08 -22.85 30.20
C LEU A 5 10.73 -21.82 29.26
N CYS A 6 12.05 -21.61 29.37
CA CYS A 6 12.80 -20.75 28.44
C CYS A 6 12.70 -21.25 27.00
N ALA A 7 12.86 -22.56 26.77
CA ALA A 7 12.77 -23.14 25.42
C ALA A 7 11.40 -22.91 24.77
N VAL A 8 10.31 -23.02 25.53
CA VAL A 8 8.94 -22.77 25.03
C VAL A 8 8.73 -21.29 24.71
N VAL A 9 9.26 -20.36 25.51
CA VAL A 9 9.15 -18.91 25.26
C VAL A 9 9.92 -18.51 23.99
N LEU A 10 11.15 -19.02 23.82
CA LEU A 10 11.97 -18.78 22.64
C LEU A 10 11.33 -19.35 21.36
N ALA A 11 10.70 -20.53 21.42
CA ALA A 11 10.03 -21.12 20.27
C ALA A 11 8.79 -20.32 19.81
N ARG A 12 8.03 -19.70 20.73
CA ARG A 12 6.89 -18.83 20.35
C ARG A 12 7.33 -17.51 19.73
N ALA A 13 8.49 -16.99 20.12
CA ALA A 13 9.06 -15.76 19.55
C ALA A 13 9.50 -15.93 18.09
N GLN A 14 9.74 -17.17 17.64
CA GLN A 14 10.16 -17.49 16.28
C GLN A 14 9.02 -17.88 15.34
N ALA A 15 7.75 -17.71 15.75
CA ALA A 15 6.64 -17.93 14.85
C ALA A 15 6.78 -17.01 13.62
N PRO A 16 6.88 -17.55 12.39
CA PRO A 16 7.02 -16.72 11.21
C PRO A 16 5.82 -15.77 11.13
N VAL A 17 6.10 -14.47 10.97
CA VAL A 17 5.06 -13.47 10.72
C VAL A 17 4.51 -13.74 9.33
N SER A 18 3.49 -14.59 9.27
CA SER A 18 2.74 -14.88 8.06
C SER A 18 1.60 -13.87 7.94
N GLY A 19 1.51 -13.22 6.77
CA GLY A 19 0.50 -12.22 6.48
C GLY A 19 0.49 -11.92 4.99
N LYS A 20 -0.71 -11.72 4.44
CA LYS A 20 -0.87 -11.33 3.04
C LYS A 20 -0.60 -9.83 2.92
N ILE A 21 0.14 -9.43 1.90
CA ILE A 21 0.29 -8.04 1.46
C ILE A 21 -0.36 -7.95 0.09
N VAL A 22 -1.25 -6.96 -0.08
CA VAL A 22 -1.85 -6.68 -1.39
C VAL A 22 -1.02 -5.60 -2.07
N GLN A 23 -0.61 -5.85 -3.30
CA GLN A 23 0.04 -4.84 -4.14
C GLN A 23 -0.97 -4.27 -5.14
N ILE A 24 -1.04 -2.95 -5.23
CA ILE A 24 -1.84 -2.23 -6.23
C ILE A 24 -0.88 -1.42 -7.09
N ASP A 25 -0.85 -1.69 -8.39
CA ASP A 25 0.00 -0.99 -9.35
C ASP A 25 -0.79 0.09 -10.09
N LEU A 26 -0.34 1.35 -9.97
CA LEU A 26 -0.87 2.50 -10.68
C LEU A 26 0.24 3.08 -11.57
N ALA A 27 0.35 2.55 -12.79
CA ALA A 27 1.44 2.87 -13.72
C ALA A 27 0.99 3.68 -14.96
N ASP A 28 -0.24 4.18 -14.98
CA ASP A 28 -0.82 4.90 -16.11
C ASP A 28 -1.53 6.17 -15.63
N ILE A 29 -2.15 6.93 -16.52
CA ILE A 29 -2.85 8.17 -16.20
C ILE A 29 -3.96 7.93 -15.18
N VAL A 30 -4.10 8.86 -14.23
CA VAL A 30 -5.13 8.79 -13.18
C VAL A 30 -6.49 9.25 -13.73
N HIS A 31 -7.46 8.33 -13.73
CA HIS A 31 -8.82 8.47 -14.24
C HIS A 31 -9.85 7.79 -13.31
N PRO A 32 -11.17 7.95 -13.51
CA PRO A 32 -12.17 7.34 -12.63
C PRO A 32 -12.05 5.81 -12.53
N VAL A 33 -11.65 5.14 -13.63
CA VAL A 33 -11.42 3.69 -13.63
C VAL A 33 -10.24 3.30 -12.74
N SER A 34 -9.15 4.07 -12.74
CA SER A 34 -8.01 3.79 -11.88
C SER A 34 -8.33 4.06 -10.41
N ALA A 35 -9.19 5.05 -10.12
CA ALA A 35 -9.70 5.29 -8.77
C ALA A 35 -10.58 4.13 -8.27
N ALA A 36 -11.47 3.60 -9.12
CA ALA A 36 -12.24 2.39 -8.81
C ALA A 36 -11.33 1.19 -8.55
N TYR A 37 -10.31 0.99 -9.39
CA TYR A 37 -9.34 -0.09 -9.20
C TYR A 37 -8.61 -0.03 -7.85
N VAL A 38 -8.20 1.17 -7.41
CA VAL A 38 -7.57 1.32 -6.08
C VAL A 38 -8.57 1.03 -4.97
N LYS A 39 -9.81 1.52 -5.07
CA LYS A 39 -10.89 1.25 -4.10
C LYS A 39 -11.17 -0.25 -3.97
N ASP A 40 -11.25 -0.95 -5.10
CA ASP A 40 -11.48 -2.39 -5.15
C ASP A 40 -10.30 -3.16 -4.52
N GLY A 41 -9.06 -2.74 -4.81
CA GLY A 41 -7.87 -3.33 -4.19
C GLY A 41 -7.82 -3.13 -2.67
N LEU A 42 -8.20 -1.95 -2.17
CA LEU A 42 -8.29 -1.68 -0.74
C LEU A 42 -9.41 -2.51 -0.07
N SER A 43 -10.57 -2.62 -0.72
CA SER A 43 -11.65 -3.50 -0.22
C SER A 43 -11.20 -4.95 -0.19
N HIS A 44 -10.56 -5.44 -1.25
CA HIS A 44 -10.03 -6.80 -1.31
C HIS A 44 -9.02 -7.06 -0.18
N ALA A 45 -8.10 -6.12 0.07
CA ALA A 45 -7.14 -6.21 1.15
C ALA A 45 -7.81 -6.33 2.52
N LYS A 46 -8.86 -5.54 2.77
CA LYS A 46 -9.68 -5.64 3.98
C LYS A 46 -10.36 -7.01 4.07
N ASP A 47 -10.99 -7.46 2.99
CA ASP A 47 -11.79 -8.69 2.97
C ASP A 47 -10.96 -9.95 3.22
N ILE A 48 -9.70 -9.97 2.76
CA ILE A 48 -8.78 -11.10 3.00
C ILE A 48 -7.98 -10.98 4.32
N GLY A 49 -8.19 -9.92 5.09
CA GLY A 49 -7.41 -9.63 6.31
C GLY A 49 -5.93 -9.40 6.02
N ALA A 50 -5.62 -8.68 4.93
CA ALA A 50 -4.24 -8.32 4.58
C ALA A 50 -3.61 -7.49 5.70
N ARG A 51 -2.30 -7.69 5.91
CA ARG A 51 -1.53 -6.93 6.91
C ARG A 51 -1.23 -5.51 6.47
N ALA A 52 -1.10 -5.30 5.16
CA ALA A 52 -0.84 -4.01 4.55
C ALA A 52 -1.21 -4.02 3.07
N VAL A 53 -1.32 -2.83 2.50
CA VAL A 53 -1.38 -2.58 1.06
C VAL A 53 -0.12 -1.85 0.64
N VAL A 54 0.50 -2.27 -0.47
CA VAL A 54 1.57 -1.53 -1.14
C VAL A 54 0.98 -0.91 -2.40
N LEU A 55 0.85 0.42 -2.41
CA LEU A 55 0.44 1.17 -3.58
C LEU A 55 1.68 1.63 -4.35
N ARG A 56 1.91 1.07 -5.54
CA ARG A 56 2.98 1.50 -6.44
C ARG A 56 2.47 2.55 -7.40
N LEU A 57 2.78 3.80 -7.11
CA LEU A 57 2.34 4.96 -7.88
C LEU A 57 3.46 5.42 -8.83
N ASP A 58 3.33 5.14 -10.12
CA ASP A 58 4.20 5.68 -11.16
C ASP A 58 3.35 6.23 -12.30
N THR A 59 2.69 7.36 -12.08
CA THR A 59 1.78 7.97 -13.06
C THR A 59 2.32 9.33 -13.48
N PRO A 60 2.17 9.78 -14.74
CA PRO A 60 2.52 11.15 -15.13
C PRO A 60 1.59 12.22 -14.51
N GLY A 61 0.54 11.80 -13.81
CA GLY A 61 -0.54 12.66 -13.31
C GLY A 61 -1.90 12.22 -13.86
N GLY A 62 -2.89 13.09 -13.77
CA GLY A 62 -4.25 12.83 -14.27
C GLY A 62 -5.26 13.77 -13.63
N LEU A 63 -6.51 13.30 -13.52
CA LEU A 63 -7.61 14.10 -12.97
C LEU A 63 -7.46 14.28 -11.45
N VAL A 64 -7.51 15.54 -10.99
CA VAL A 64 -7.40 15.89 -9.57
C VAL A 64 -8.52 15.24 -8.75
N ASP A 65 -9.73 15.17 -9.30
CA ASP A 65 -10.86 14.56 -8.59
C ASP A 65 -10.66 13.06 -8.39
N SER A 66 -10.18 12.34 -9.42
CA SER A 66 -9.82 10.92 -9.29
C SER A 66 -8.69 10.70 -8.28
N MET A 67 -7.71 11.60 -8.21
CA MET A 67 -6.66 11.54 -7.19
C MET A 67 -7.22 11.80 -5.79
N ARG A 68 -8.11 12.79 -5.63
CA ARG A 68 -8.77 13.08 -4.34
C ARG A 68 -9.57 11.88 -3.84
N GLU A 69 -10.32 11.23 -4.73
CA GLU A 69 -11.04 9.99 -4.42
C GLU A 69 -10.10 8.86 -3.95
N ILE A 70 -8.92 8.72 -4.56
CA ILE A 70 -7.91 7.74 -4.15
C ILE A 70 -7.39 8.07 -2.73
N VAL A 71 -7.04 9.33 -2.47
CA VAL A 71 -6.57 9.76 -1.14
C VAL A 71 -7.63 9.52 -0.07
N GLU A 72 -8.88 9.88 -0.34
CA GLU A 72 -10.00 9.64 0.59
C GLU A 72 -10.21 8.14 0.86
N ALA A 73 -10.10 7.29 -0.17
CA ALA A 73 -10.18 5.85 -0.01
C ALA A 73 -9.03 5.28 0.84
N ILE A 74 -7.81 5.79 0.66
CA ILE A 74 -6.65 5.39 1.48
C ILE A 74 -6.83 5.83 2.93
N LEU A 75 -7.19 7.10 3.17
CA LEU A 75 -7.36 7.65 4.52
C LEU A 75 -8.52 7.02 5.30
N SER A 76 -9.52 6.46 4.60
CA SER A 76 -10.63 5.73 5.22
C SER A 76 -10.39 4.23 5.35
N SER A 77 -9.29 3.71 4.79
CA SER A 77 -8.96 2.29 4.85
C SER A 77 -8.56 1.86 6.26
N PRO A 78 -9.13 0.77 6.81
CA PRO A 78 -8.66 0.17 8.06
C PRO A 78 -7.37 -0.66 7.87
N VAL A 79 -6.96 -0.91 6.62
CA VAL A 79 -5.73 -1.64 6.28
C VAL A 79 -4.58 -0.63 6.11
N PRO A 80 -3.44 -0.79 6.79
CA PRO A 80 -2.28 0.09 6.64
C PRO A 80 -1.80 0.16 5.19
N ASP A 81 -1.52 1.37 4.69
CA ASP A 81 -0.95 1.58 3.35
C ASP A 81 0.55 1.92 3.41
N ILE A 82 1.26 1.51 2.37
CA ILE A 82 2.63 1.92 2.07
C ILE A 82 2.63 2.35 0.60
N THR A 83 2.76 3.66 0.38
CA THR A 83 2.80 4.20 -0.99
C THR A 83 4.25 4.38 -1.45
N TRP A 84 4.62 3.67 -2.52
CA TRP A 84 5.88 3.86 -3.23
C TRP A 84 5.65 4.78 -4.44
N VAL A 85 6.43 5.85 -4.54
CA VAL A 85 6.28 6.86 -5.59
C VAL A 85 7.42 6.74 -6.61
N GLY A 86 7.06 6.41 -7.84
CA GLY A 86 7.94 6.35 -9.00
C GLY A 86 8.24 7.72 -9.61
N ARG A 87 9.20 7.73 -10.55
CA ARG A 87 9.76 8.98 -11.12
C ARG A 87 8.71 9.88 -11.77
N ARG A 88 7.73 9.31 -12.48
CA ARG A 88 6.73 10.12 -13.20
C ARG A 88 5.77 10.78 -12.21
N ALA A 89 5.41 10.09 -11.14
CA ALA A 89 4.54 10.64 -10.10
C ALA A 89 5.24 11.76 -9.31
N SER A 90 6.55 11.65 -9.08
CA SER A 90 7.30 12.73 -8.44
C SER A 90 7.55 13.92 -9.37
N SER A 91 7.52 13.77 -10.69
CA SER A 91 7.95 14.84 -11.62
C SER A 91 7.09 16.11 -11.59
N PHE A 92 5.84 16.03 -11.12
CA PHE A 92 5.02 17.21 -10.85
C PHE A 92 5.45 17.97 -9.59
N PHE A 93 6.04 17.28 -8.62
CA PHE A 93 6.49 17.83 -7.34
C PHE A 93 8.01 18.11 -7.31
N TRP A 94 8.78 17.40 -8.12
CA TRP A 94 10.23 17.46 -8.18
C TRP A 94 10.66 18.35 -9.35
N PRO A 95 11.40 19.46 -9.11
CA PRO A 95 11.92 20.26 -10.21
C PRO A 95 12.87 19.39 -11.02
N ALA A 96 12.60 19.25 -12.33
CA ALA A 96 13.43 18.51 -13.29
C ALA A 96 14.83 19.14 -13.51
N THR A 97 15.31 19.96 -12.57
CA THR A 97 16.49 20.82 -12.68
C THR A 97 17.45 20.72 -11.50
N LEU A 98 17.30 19.73 -10.61
CA LEU A 98 18.39 19.43 -9.66
C LEU A 98 19.48 18.62 -10.39
N PRO A 99 20.76 19.05 -10.29
CA PRO A 99 21.88 18.43 -11.00
C PRO A 99 22.15 16.99 -10.57
#